data_AF-A0AAX2UKV4-F1
#
_entry.id   AF-A0AAX2UKV4-F1
#
_cell.length_a   1.000
_cell.length_b   1.000
_cell.length_c   1.000
_cell.angle_alpha   90.00
_cell.angle_beta   90.00
_cell.angle_gamma   90.00
#
_symmetry.space_group_name_H-M   'P 1'
#
loop_
_entity.id
_entity.type
_entity.pdbx_description
1 polymer ?
#
loop_
_entity_poly.entity_id
_entity_poly.type
_entity_poly.pdbx_seq_one_letter_code
_entity_poly.pdbx_strand_id
1 'polypeptide(L)'
;MKKVLVTALMSGILASAFLVGCGDSMEDSGEKSIAEYTHNIEEAKKKIAWCKEKTGITDEMIEKETKERKALKKNGGVPLPFLSGEIKDKIDVAYLNKEKQTLDEINAINCEYAIISLSEVE
;
A
#
# COMPACT_ATOMS: atom_id res chain seq x y z
N MET A 1 38.56 21.60 42.41
CA MET A 1 38.06 20.45 43.21
C MET A 1 36.85 19.84 42.50
N LYS A 2 36.87 18.51 42.41
CA LYS A 2 35.75 17.55 42.23
C LYS A 2 34.98 17.51 40.89
N LYS A 3 35.31 16.45 40.14
CA LYS A 3 34.49 15.70 39.18
C LYS A 3 33.24 15.12 39.86
N VAL A 4 32.12 14.99 39.13
CA VAL A 4 31.16 13.86 39.06
C VAL A 4 30.39 14.07 37.73
N LEU A 5 30.56 13.33 36.62
CA LEU A 5 30.41 11.91 36.32
C LEU A 5 28.93 11.45 36.21
N VAL A 6 28.65 10.63 35.18
CA VAL A 6 27.71 9.49 35.16
C VAL A 6 26.42 9.60 34.31
N THR A 7 26.50 8.97 33.12
CA THR A 7 25.54 8.12 32.34
C THR A 7 24.11 8.61 32.06
N ALA A 8 23.64 8.63 30.81
CA ALA A 8 23.33 7.50 29.90
C ALA A 8 22.17 6.61 30.38
N LEU A 9 21.05 6.62 29.64
CA LEU A 9 20.09 5.52 29.41
C LEU A 9 19.17 5.98 28.27
N MET A 10 19.26 5.38 27.08
CA MET A 10 18.49 4.19 26.67
C MET A 10 16.98 4.46 26.60
N SER A 11 16.46 4.47 25.36
CA SER A 11 15.07 4.20 24.89
C SER A 11 14.79 5.12 23.70
N GLY A 12 14.49 4.70 22.48
CA GLY A 12 14.31 3.38 21.90
C GLY A 12 13.90 3.64 20.45
N ILE A 13 14.59 3.02 19.50
CA ILE A 13 14.01 2.73 18.19
C ILE A 13 14.24 1.25 17.96
N LEU A 14 13.40 0.46 18.64
CA LEU A 14 12.91 -0.78 18.07
C LEU A 14 12.08 -0.38 16.84
N ALA A 15 12.73 -0.29 15.69
CA ALA A 15 12.07 -0.62 14.45
C ALA A 15 12.75 -1.90 13.99
N SER A 16 12.27 -2.97 14.63
CA SER A 16 12.14 -4.32 14.08
C SER A 16 12.90 -4.53 12.79
N ALA A 17 13.91 -5.40 12.90
CA ALA A 17 14.33 -6.27 11.83
C ALA A 17 13.17 -6.47 10.86
N PHE A 18 13.33 -5.94 9.65
CA PHE A 18 12.56 -6.40 8.50
C PHE A 18 12.78 -7.91 8.50
N LEU A 19 11.82 -8.62 9.08
CA LEU A 19 11.47 -9.95 8.63
C LEU A 19 11.13 -9.72 7.16
N VAL A 20 12.15 -9.82 6.31
CA VAL A 20 12.01 -10.32 4.95
C VAL A 20 11.34 -11.67 5.12
N GLY A 21 10.02 -11.63 5.30
CA GLY A 21 9.18 -12.78 5.09
C GLY A 21 9.54 -13.24 3.69
N CYS A 22 9.96 -14.49 3.59
CA CYS A 22 10.10 -15.18 2.33
C CYS A 22 8.99 -14.69 1.41
N GLY A 23 9.37 -14.15 0.26
CA GLY A 23 8.45 -13.60 -0.74
C GLY A 23 7.53 -14.71 -1.22
N ASP A 24 6.47 -14.96 -0.46
CA ASP A 24 5.30 -15.65 -0.96
C ASP A 24 4.87 -14.83 -2.17
N SER A 25 4.76 -15.53 -3.30
CA SER A 25 4.22 -14.91 -4.49
C SER A 25 2.79 -14.49 -4.15
N MET A 26 2.60 -13.19 -3.91
CA MET A 26 1.28 -12.56 -3.84
C MET A 26 0.77 -12.23 -5.25
N GLU A 27 1.24 -12.96 -6.27
CA GLU A 27 0.64 -12.95 -7.60
C GLU A 27 -0.71 -13.65 -7.49
N ASP A 28 -1.78 -12.87 -7.62
CA ASP A 28 -3.13 -13.42 -7.60
C ASP A 28 -3.45 -13.95 -9.00
N SER A 29 -3.98 -15.16 -9.08
CA SER A 29 -4.51 -15.72 -10.33
C SER A 29 -5.95 -15.29 -10.63
N GLY A 30 -6.54 -14.45 -9.77
CA GLY A 30 -7.88 -13.91 -9.91
C GLY A 30 -8.03 -12.50 -9.37
N GLU A 31 -8.89 -11.71 -10.01
CA GLU A 31 -9.27 -10.38 -9.53
C GLU A 31 -10.04 -10.50 -8.21
N LYS A 32 -9.65 -9.66 -7.25
CA LYS A 32 -10.39 -9.44 -6.01
C LYS A 32 -11.21 -8.18 -6.15
N SER A 33 -12.20 -7.98 -5.28
CA SER A 33 -12.98 -6.73 -5.26
C SER A 33 -12.48 -5.76 -4.19
N ILE A 34 -12.81 -4.47 -4.34
CA ILE A 34 -12.61 -3.47 -3.27
C ILE A 34 -13.29 -3.95 -1.99
N ALA A 35 -14.52 -4.48 -2.07
CA ALA A 35 -15.27 -4.95 -0.90
C ALA A 35 -14.58 -6.12 -0.18
N GLU A 36 -13.96 -7.03 -0.93
CA GLU A 36 -13.19 -8.14 -0.37
C GLU A 36 -11.97 -7.63 0.41
N TYR A 37 -11.22 -6.69 -0.18
CA TYR A 37 -10.07 -6.06 0.51
C TYR A 37 -10.49 -5.19 1.70
N THR A 38 -11.64 -4.50 1.61
CA THR A 38 -12.21 -3.74 2.73
C THR A 38 -12.60 -4.69 3.87
N HIS A 39 -13.18 -5.85 3.55
CA HIS A 39 -13.53 -6.86 4.56
C HIS A 39 -12.28 -7.53 5.17
N ASN A 40 -11.24 -7.74 4.37
CA ASN A 40 -9.97 -8.33 4.79
C ASN A 40 -8.81 -7.34 4.70
N ILE A 41 -8.83 -6.32 5.57
CA ILE A 41 -7.86 -5.21 5.49
C ILE A 41 -6.40 -5.64 5.69
N GLU A 42 -6.15 -6.73 6.42
CA GLU A 42 -4.80 -7.28 6.59
C GLU A 42 -4.26 -7.88 5.29
N GLU A 43 -5.13 -8.45 4.46
CA GLU A 43 -4.78 -8.90 3.13
C GLU A 43 -4.52 -7.73 2.18
N ALA A 44 -5.32 -6.66 2.27
CA ALA A 44 -5.09 -5.42 1.53
C ALA A 44 -3.69 -4.84 1.85
N LYS A 45 -3.33 -4.77 3.13
CA LYS A 45 -2.00 -4.29 3.57
C LYS A 45 -0.86 -5.15 3.02
N LYS A 46 -1.02 -6.48 3.01
CA LYS A 46 -0.03 -7.39 2.42
C LYS A 46 0.11 -7.16 0.91
N LYS A 47 -1.01 -7.03 0.19
CA LYS A 47 -0.99 -6.74 -1.24
C LYS A 47 -0.31 -5.40 -1.51
N ILE A 48 -0.63 -4.36 -0.76
CA ILE A 48 0.00 -3.04 -0.87
C ILE A 48 1.52 -3.13 -0.65
N ALA A 49 1.97 -3.82 0.40
CA ALA A 49 3.40 -4.02 0.66
C ALA A 49 4.10 -4.64 -0.54
N TRP A 50 3.51 -5.70 -1.13
CA TRP A 50 4.02 -6.32 -2.34
C TRP A 50 3.99 -5.36 -3.56
N CYS A 51 2.91 -4.60 -3.75
CA CYS A 51 2.80 -3.63 -4.84
C CYS A 51 3.88 -2.55 -4.77
N LYS A 52 4.23 -2.07 -3.57
CA LYS A 52 5.30 -1.08 -3.38
C LYS A 52 6.65 -1.59 -3.89
N GLU A 53 6.99 -2.85 -3.64
CA GLU A 53 8.24 -3.46 -4.11
C GLU A 53 8.32 -3.54 -5.64
N LYS A 54 7.18 -3.69 -6.32
CA LYS A 54 7.10 -3.85 -7.78
C LYS A 54 6.99 -2.53 -8.54
N THR A 55 6.31 -1.55 -7.96
CA THR A 55 5.91 -0.31 -8.64
C THR A 55 6.72 0.91 -8.21
N GLY A 56 7.41 0.84 -7.07
CA GLY A 56 8.05 1.99 -6.45
C GLY A 56 7.04 3.04 -5.94
N ILE A 57 5.81 2.62 -5.61
CA ILE A 57 4.86 3.42 -4.83
C ILE A 57 5.39 3.57 -3.40
N THR A 58 5.26 4.75 -2.82
CA THR A 58 5.66 5.03 -1.43
C THR A 58 4.46 5.11 -0.49
N ASP A 59 4.70 5.02 0.81
CA ASP A 59 3.65 5.21 1.82
C ASP A 59 3.05 6.62 1.76
N GLU A 60 3.86 7.63 1.45
CA GLU A 60 3.41 9.02 1.32
C GLU A 60 2.38 9.19 0.18
N MET A 61 2.61 8.52 -0.96
CA MET A 61 1.66 8.53 -2.06
C MET A 61 0.33 7.90 -1.65
N ILE A 62 0.38 6.75 -0.98
CA ILE A 62 -0.81 6.03 -0.51
C ILE A 62 -1.57 6.83 0.55
N GLU A 63 -0.86 7.45 1.50
CA GLU A 63 -1.45 8.29 2.53
C GLU A 63 -2.17 9.50 1.91
N LYS A 64 -1.53 10.16 0.95
CA LYS A 64 -2.12 11.27 0.21
C LYS A 64 -3.39 10.85 -0.52
N GLU A 65 -3.35 9.79 -1.31
CA GLU A 65 -4.50 9.26 -2.05
C GLU A 65 -5.65 8.90 -1.09
N THR A 66 -5.34 8.22 0.01
CA THR A 66 -6.32 7.81 1.02
C THR A 66 -6.99 9.03 1.66
N LYS A 67 -6.20 10.05 1.99
CA LYS A 67 -6.68 11.29 2.62
C LYS A 67 -7.57 12.09 1.68
N GLU A 68 -7.20 12.22 0.41
CA GLU A 68 -8.00 12.91 -0.60
C GLU A 68 -9.35 12.21 -0.83
N ARG A 69 -9.35 10.88 -0.92
CA ARG A 69 -10.59 10.09 -1.02
C ARG A 69 -11.50 10.26 0.19
N LYS A 70 -10.94 10.16 1.42
CA LYS A 70 -11.71 10.37 2.66
C LYS A 70 -12.27 11.80 2.75
N ALA A 71 -11.49 12.81 2.36
CA ALA A 71 -11.93 14.20 2.33
C ALA A 71 -13.07 14.43 1.34
N LEU A 72 -12.99 13.83 0.14
CA LEU A 72 -14.03 13.93 -0.88
C LEU A 72 -15.36 13.35 -0.37
N LYS A 73 -15.34 12.15 0.24
CA LYS A 73 -16.52 11.53 0.86
C LYS A 73 -17.14 12.40 1.93
N LYS A 74 -16.30 12.94 2.83
CA LYS A 74 -16.75 13.83 3.92
C LYS A 74 -17.47 15.06 3.40
N ASN A 75 -17.09 15.54 2.21
CA ASN A 75 -17.71 16.69 1.56
C ASN A 75 -18.91 16.31 0.66
N GLY A 76 -19.42 15.07 0.76
CA GLY A 76 -20.55 14.59 -0.03
C GLY A 76 -20.22 14.22 -1.48
N GLY A 77 -18.93 14.19 -1.84
CA GLY A 77 -18.46 13.72 -3.13
C GLY A 77 -18.32 12.20 -3.18
N VAL A 78 -18.26 11.66 -4.40
CA VAL A 78 -18.06 10.22 -4.65
C VAL A 78 -16.69 10.04 -5.29
N PRO A 79 -15.72 9.37 -4.62
CA PRO A 79 -14.44 9.04 -5.23
C PRO A 79 -14.59 8.14 -6.46
N LEU A 80 -13.65 8.25 -7.39
CA LEU A 80 -13.60 7.34 -8.55
C LEU A 80 -13.42 5.89 -8.09
N PRO A 81 -14.03 4.91 -8.77
CA PRO A 81 -13.89 3.49 -8.41
C PRO A 81 -12.52 2.89 -8.82
N PHE A 82 -11.61 3.71 -9.34
CA PHE A 82 -10.26 3.36 -9.76
C PHE A 82 -9.27 4.45 -9.31
N LEU A 83 -7.97 4.14 -9.34
CA LEU A 83 -6.94 5.13 -9.04
C LEU A 83 -6.68 6.04 -10.24
N SER A 84 -6.30 7.29 -9.98
CA SER A 84 -5.88 8.24 -11.01
C SER A 84 -4.59 8.94 -10.60
N GLY A 85 -3.81 9.42 -11.58
CA GLY A 85 -2.57 10.15 -11.32
C GLY A 85 -1.41 9.22 -10.94
N GLU A 86 -0.49 9.72 -10.11
CA GLU A 86 0.86 9.15 -9.97
C GLU A 86 0.90 7.68 -9.56
N ILE A 87 -0.02 7.23 -8.69
CA ILE A 87 -0.10 5.81 -8.31
C ILE A 87 -0.52 4.94 -9.49
N LYS A 88 -1.53 5.37 -10.25
CA LYS A 88 -2.03 4.65 -11.44
C LYS A 88 -0.93 4.52 -12.49
N ASP A 89 -0.21 5.62 -12.75
CA ASP A 89 0.89 5.63 -13.72
C ASP A 89 1.99 4.63 -13.34
N LYS A 90 2.33 4.52 -12.04
CA LYS A 90 3.33 3.55 -11.56
C LYS A 90 2.85 2.10 -11.69
N ILE A 91 1.58 1.84 -11.42
CA ILE A 91 0.98 0.50 -11.59
C ILE A 91 1.03 0.10 -13.07
N ASP A 92 0.60 0.99 -13.96
CA ASP A 92 0.55 0.72 -15.40
C ASP A 92 1.93 0.45 -15.99
N VAL A 93 2.94 1.25 -15.60
CA VAL A 93 4.33 1.04 -16.04
C VAL A 93 4.87 -0.31 -15.56
N ALA A 94 4.54 -0.73 -14.34
CA ALA A 94 5.06 -1.95 -13.75
C ALA A 94 4.43 -3.22 -14.33
N TYR A 95 3.13 -3.20 -14.64
CA TYR A 95 2.36 -4.39 -14.99
C TYR A 95 1.86 -4.42 -16.43
N LEU A 96 1.45 -3.29 -17.00
CA LEU A 96 0.71 -3.30 -18.28
C LEU A 96 1.62 -3.22 -19.52
N ASN A 97 2.93 -3.45 -19.37
CA ASN A 97 3.91 -3.15 -20.41
C ASN A 97 4.47 -4.36 -21.19
N LYS A 98 4.05 -5.62 -20.96
CA LYS A 98 4.57 -6.78 -21.73
C LYS A 98 3.55 -7.92 -21.94
N GLU A 99 3.81 -8.71 -22.98
CA GLU A 99 3.09 -9.81 -23.64
C GLU A 99 2.35 -10.89 -22.79
N LYS A 100 2.32 -10.81 -21.45
CA LYS A 100 1.56 -11.70 -20.55
C LYS A 100 0.38 -10.98 -19.92
N GLN A 101 -0.68 -10.81 -20.72
CA GLN A 101 -1.79 -9.92 -20.39
C GLN A 101 -2.51 -10.27 -19.08
N THR A 102 -2.92 -11.52 -18.86
CA THR A 102 -3.90 -11.79 -17.79
C THR A 102 -3.35 -11.71 -16.36
N LEU A 103 -2.15 -12.20 -16.06
CA LEU A 103 -1.65 -12.19 -14.67
C LEU A 103 -1.22 -10.79 -14.22
N ASP A 104 -0.56 -10.04 -15.10
CA ASP A 104 -0.10 -8.70 -14.78
C ASP A 104 -1.29 -7.72 -14.70
N GLU A 105 -2.31 -7.88 -15.54
CA GLU A 105 -3.58 -7.15 -15.44
C GLU A 105 -4.29 -7.40 -14.10
N ILE A 106 -4.40 -8.67 -13.68
CA ILE A 106 -4.98 -9.02 -12.38
C ILE A 106 -4.19 -8.38 -11.23
N ASN A 107 -2.87 -8.41 -11.30
CA ASN A 107 -2.03 -7.81 -10.26
C ASN A 107 -2.15 -6.28 -10.23
N ALA A 108 -2.27 -5.63 -11.39
CA ALA A 108 -2.52 -4.19 -11.47
C ALA A 108 -3.85 -3.82 -10.80
N ILE A 109 -4.94 -4.52 -11.16
CA ILE A 109 -6.28 -4.32 -10.60
C ILE A 109 -6.28 -4.54 -9.09
N ASN A 110 -5.67 -5.64 -8.62
CA ASN A 110 -5.62 -5.95 -7.20
C ASN A 110 -4.76 -4.95 -6.41
N CYS A 111 -3.69 -4.40 -7.01
CA CYS A 111 -2.93 -3.30 -6.41
C CYS A 111 -3.79 -2.05 -6.24
N GLU A 112 -4.56 -1.66 -7.27
CA GLU A 112 -5.45 -0.51 -7.19
C GLU A 112 -6.51 -0.69 -6.10
N TYR A 113 -7.19 -1.84 -6.09
CA TYR A 113 -8.30 -2.09 -5.17
C TYR A 113 -7.85 -2.21 -3.71
N ALA A 114 -6.68 -2.81 -3.46
CA ALA A 114 -6.12 -2.86 -2.12
C ALA A 114 -5.82 -1.43 -1.59
N ILE A 115 -5.30 -0.53 -2.43
CA ILE A 115 -5.06 0.87 -2.04
C ILE A 115 -6.39 1.60 -1.79
N ILE A 116 -7.37 1.45 -2.68
CA ILE A 116 -8.68 2.09 -2.53
C ILE A 116 -9.37 1.65 -1.23
N SER A 117 -9.28 0.36 -0.88
CA SER A 117 -9.91 -0.20 0.32
C SER A 117 -9.44 0.47 1.63
N LEU A 118 -8.22 1.01 1.69
CA LEU A 118 -7.73 1.76 2.85
C LEU A 118 -8.55 3.03 3.12
N SER A 119 -9.16 3.60 2.08
CA SER A 119 -10.04 4.77 2.19
C SER A 119 -11.50 4.42 2.50
N GLU A 120 -11.84 3.12 2.48
CA GLU A 120 -13.16 2.58 2.81
C GLU A 120 -13.29 2.16 4.28
N VAL A 121 -12.17 1.83 4.94
CA VAL A 121 -12.14 1.56 6.38
C VAL A 121 -12.01 2.85 7.18
N GLU A 122 -12.87 3.02 8.20
CA GLU A 122 -12.95 4.22 9.06
C GLU A 122 -11.70 4.41 9.92
#